data_AF-A0A4Q7M1D2-F1
#
_entry.id   AF-A0A4Q7M1D2-F1
#
_cell.length_a   1.000
_cell.length_b   1.000
_cell.length_c   1.000
_cell.angle_alpha   90.00
_cell.angle_beta   90.00
_cell.angle_gamma   90.00
#
_symmetry.space_group_name_H-M   'P 1'
#
loop_
_entity.id
_entity.type
_entity.pdbx_description
1 polymer ?
#
loop_
_entity_poly.entity_id
_entity_poly.type
_entity_poly.pdbx_seq_one_letter_code
_entity_poly.pdbx_strand_id
1 'polypeptide(L)'
;MTPFAATPEGYEAYWEEAERRVLAIVAREVSAMLREQAGLPEPGDDPLESLAASMQTTGTPRVPDDAAARRLLPDASRDDAEVAAEFRHLTQNDLAVAKVRGLERFADLLDPPGDARLDDALDEAFDGARDDDARDDAFEDEAFDDEALDDEAFDDEAFDEDAADRAVVLIGRDEANTVAAALTDVRLVVAQRLGLATDDDVEALHDEVLADAVGDDVGSGLDAQVRRYWGGVFVASGFAQESLVSAMLDDLRERRG
;
A
#
# COMPACT_ATOMS: atom_id res chain seq x y z
N MET A 1 -0.23 -5.78 -11.88
CA MET A 1 -1.50 -5.01 -11.99
C MET A 1 -1.80 -4.49 -13.41
N THR A 2 -3.07 -4.34 -13.82
CA THR A 2 -3.50 -3.65 -15.06
C THR A 2 -3.81 -2.16 -14.84
N PRO A 3 -3.80 -1.30 -15.88
CA PRO A 3 -4.27 0.07 -15.74
C PRO A 3 -5.78 0.11 -15.47
N PHE A 4 -6.25 1.17 -14.79
CA PHE A 4 -7.68 1.40 -14.61
C PHE A 4 -8.41 1.71 -15.92
N ALA A 5 -9.57 1.10 -16.10
CA ALA A 5 -10.51 1.40 -17.17
C ALA A 5 -11.83 1.96 -16.59
N ALA A 6 -12.43 2.94 -17.27
CA ALA A 6 -13.72 3.48 -16.87
C ALA A 6 -14.86 2.52 -17.25
N THR A 7 -15.77 2.28 -16.30
CA THR A 7 -16.96 1.44 -16.46
C THR A 7 -18.22 2.18 -16.01
N PRO A 8 -19.43 1.63 -16.23
CA PRO A 8 -20.64 2.18 -15.64
C PRO A 8 -20.60 2.25 -14.11
N GLU A 9 -19.95 1.28 -13.47
CA GLU A 9 -19.88 1.14 -12.00
C GLU A 9 -18.77 1.98 -11.37
N GLY A 10 -17.72 2.32 -12.13
CA GLY A 10 -16.62 3.13 -11.63
C GLY A 10 -15.38 3.05 -12.48
N TYR A 11 -14.25 2.79 -11.82
CA TYR A 11 -12.97 2.52 -12.45
C TYR A 11 -12.49 1.15 -11.99
N GLU A 12 -12.20 0.25 -12.92
CA GLU A 12 -11.80 -1.13 -12.63
C GLU A 12 -10.37 -1.43 -13.06
N ALA A 13 -9.66 -2.24 -12.29
CA ALA A 13 -8.36 -2.80 -12.65
C ALA A 13 -8.20 -4.21 -12.05
N TYR A 14 -7.37 -5.05 -12.67
CA TYR A 14 -7.05 -6.38 -12.20
C TYR A 14 -5.67 -6.39 -11.53
N TRP A 15 -5.67 -6.66 -10.22
CA TRP A 15 -4.47 -6.64 -9.38
C TRP A 15 -4.26 -8.00 -8.75
N GLU A 16 -3.02 -8.41 -8.62
CA GLU A 16 -2.65 -9.63 -7.89
C GLU A 16 -2.92 -9.44 -6.40
N GLU A 17 -3.14 -10.55 -5.71
CA GLU A 17 -3.36 -10.56 -4.26
C GLU A 17 -2.20 -9.91 -3.49
N ALA A 18 -0.96 -10.26 -3.83
CA ALA A 18 0.23 -9.68 -3.21
C ALA A 18 0.26 -8.15 -3.36
N GLU A 19 -0.05 -7.62 -4.56
CA GLU A 19 -0.08 -6.18 -4.84
C GLU A 19 -1.15 -5.47 -3.99
N ARG A 20 -2.35 -6.04 -3.90
CA ARG A 20 -3.46 -5.48 -3.10
C ARG A 20 -3.11 -5.44 -1.62
N ARG A 21 -2.65 -6.56 -1.08
CA ARG A 21 -2.30 -6.69 0.35
C ARG A 21 -1.18 -5.75 0.74
N VAL A 22 -0.09 -5.73 -0.03
CA VAL A 22 1.05 -4.86 0.26
C VAL A 22 0.63 -3.39 0.27
N LEU A 23 -0.13 -2.94 -0.73
CA LEU A 23 -0.62 -1.56 -0.76
C LEU A 23 -1.61 -1.25 0.37
N ALA A 24 -2.46 -2.21 0.75
CA ALA A 24 -3.36 -2.07 1.90
C ALA A 24 -2.59 -1.95 3.22
N ILE A 25 -1.61 -2.82 3.46
CA ILE A 25 -0.74 -2.78 4.65
C ILE A 25 -0.04 -1.44 4.73
N VAL A 26 0.64 -1.02 3.66
CA VAL A 26 1.35 0.26 3.64
C VAL A 26 0.39 1.43 3.88
N ALA A 27 -0.80 1.43 3.28
CA ALA A 27 -1.80 2.47 3.54
C ALA A 27 -2.26 2.50 5.02
N ARG A 28 -2.46 1.33 5.64
CA ARG A 28 -2.77 1.22 7.07
C ARG A 28 -1.62 1.73 7.94
N GLU A 29 -0.37 1.38 7.63
CA GLU A 29 0.82 1.88 8.33
C GLU A 29 0.97 3.39 8.23
N VAL A 30 0.74 3.97 7.04
CA VAL A 30 0.75 5.43 6.85
C VAL A 30 -0.38 6.08 7.65
N SER A 31 -1.56 5.46 7.70
CA SER A 31 -2.68 5.97 8.50
C SER A 31 -2.37 5.96 10.00
N ALA A 32 -1.75 4.89 10.51
CA ALA A 32 -1.36 4.76 11.91
C ALA A 32 -0.29 5.78 12.28
N MET A 33 0.74 5.94 11.43
CA MET A 33 1.76 6.96 11.60
C MET A 33 1.15 8.37 11.63
N LEU A 34 0.23 8.70 10.71
CA LEU A 34 -0.42 10.01 10.71
C LEU A 34 -1.25 10.27 11.96
N ARG A 35 -1.96 9.25 12.48
CA ARG A 35 -2.71 9.36 13.74
C ARG A 35 -1.80 9.72 14.90
N GLU A 36 -0.71 8.98 15.06
CA GLU A 36 0.26 9.21 16.13
C GLU A 36 0.85 10.63 16.04
N GLN A 37 1.32 11.01 14.84
CA GLN A 37 1.98 12.29 14.60
C GLN A 37 1.03 13.49 14.72
N ALA A 38 -0.26 13.31 14.43
CA ALA A 38 -1.30 14.33 14.62
C ALA A 38 -1.94 14.30 16.01
N GLY A 39 -1.60 13.32 16.86
CA GLY A 39 -2.21 13.15 18.18
C GLY A 39 -3.70 12.83 18.14
N LEU A 40 -4.12 12.04 17.14
CA LEU A 40 -5.49 11.53 17.02
C LEU A 40 -5.70 10.31 17.94
N PRO A 41 -6.94 10.07 18.41
CA PRO A 41 -7.26 8.89 19.22
C PRO A 41 -7.18 7.60 18.39
N GLU A 42 -6.94 6.47 19.07
CA GLU A 42 -6.91 5.15 18.42
C GLU A 42 -8.34 4.65 18.13
N PRO A 43 -8.56 3.92 17.03
CA PRO A 43 -9.84 3.31 16.74
C PRO A 43 -10.15 2.21 17.77
N GLY A 44 -11.27 2.36 18.51
CA GLY A 44 -11.70 1.39 19.52
C GLY A 44 -11.61 1.89 20.97
N ASP A 45 -10.98 3.04 21.20
CA ASP A 45 -11.19 3.80 22.43
C ASP A 45 -12.68 4.18 22.52
N ASP A 46 -13.28 4.00 23.71
CA ASP A 46 -14.72 4.08 24.03
C ASP A 46 -15.54 4.95 23.04
N PRO A 47 -16.66 4.46 22.47
CA PRO A 47 -17.49 5.23 21.54
C PRO A 47 -17.88 6.64 22.03
N LEU A 48 -18.04 6.82 23.35
CA LEU A 48 -18.28 8.14 23.95
C LEU A 48 -17.03 9.02 23.98
N GLU A 49 -15.85 8.44 24.15
CA GLU A 49 -14.55 9.10 24.10
C GLU A 49 -14.17 9.46 22.65
N SER A 50 -14.42 8.57 21.69
CA SER A 50 -14.30 8.84 20.26
C SER A 50 -15.27 9.93 19.81
N LEU A 51 -16.52 9.92 20.29
CA LEU A 51 -17.47 11.01 20.06
C LEU A 51 -17.00 12.31 20.75
N ALA A 52 -16.52 12.26 21.98
CA ALA A 52 -15.98 13.43 22.69
C ALA A 52 -14.71 13.99 22.03
N ALA A 53 -13.86 13.16 21.44
CA ALA A 53 -12.70 13.54 20.64
C ALA A 53 -13.10 14.06 19.25
N SER A 54 -14.23 13.59 18.70
CA SER A 54 -14.77 14.15 17.46
C SER A 54 -15.50 15.49 17.69
N MET A 55 -16.09 15.69 18.88
CA MET A 55 -16.75 16.94 19.31
C MET A 55 -15.76 17.97 19.85
N GLN A 56 -14.65 17.53 20.43
CA GLN A 56 -13.44 18.32 20.63
C GLN A 56 -12.61 18.19 19.36
N THR A 57 -12.99 18.87 18.26
CA THR A 57 -12.41 18.86 16.89
C THR A 57 -10.88 18.78 16.73
N THR A 58 -10.07 18.72 17.78
CA THR A 58 -8.62 18.67 17.71
C THR A 58 -8.09 17.60 18.66
N GLY A 59 -7.54 16.53 18.10
CA GLY A 59 -6.41 15.86 18.74
C GLY A 59 -5.36 16.90 19.18
N THR A 60 -4.55 16.60 20.20
CA THR A 60 -3.61 17.59 20.74
C THR A 60 -2.68 18.08 19.63
N PRO A 61 -2.70 19.36 19.21
CA PRO A 61 -1.89 19.84 18.10
C PRO A 61 -0.40 19.61 18.40
N ARG A 62 0.25 18.79 17.58
CA ARG A 62 1.67 18.45 17.69
C ARG A 62 2.40 18.88 16.42
N VAL A 63 3.66 19.26 16.58
CA VAL A 63 4.58 19.34 15.45
C VAL A 63 4.94 17.90 15.10
N PRO A 64 4.75 17.44 13.85
CA PRO A 64 5.17 16.10 13.46
C PRO A 64 6.70 15.96 13.59
N ASP A 65 7.16 14.93 14.29
CA ASP A 65 8.58 14.61 14.44
C ASP A 65 9.10 13.78 13.27
N ASP A 66 8.21 13.02 12.62
CA ASP A 66 8.52 12.26 11.41
C ASP A 66 8.62 13.16 10.16
N ALA A 67 9.65 12.93 9.34
CA ALA A 67 9.90 13.74 8.15
C ALA A 67 8.84 13.55 7.05
N ALA A 68 8.28 12.36 6.89
CA ALA A 68 7.20 12.10 5.95
C ALA A 68 5.90 12.74 6.44
N ALA A 69 5.60 12.63 7.74
CA ALA A 69 4.44 13.28 8.34
C ALA A 69 4.46 14.81 8.15
N ARG A 70 5.63 15.47 8.28
CA ARG A 70 5.76 16.91 7.97
C ARG A 70 5.49 17.26 6.50
N ARG A 71 5.76 16.34 5.57
CA ARG A 71 5.43 16.54 4.15
C ARG A 71 3.93 16.41 3.91
N LEU A 72 3.27 15.45 4.58
CA LEU A 72 1.83 15.23 4.48
C LEU A 72 1.01 16.29 5.22
N LEU A 73 1.54 16.84 6.30
CA LEU A 73 0.91 17.86 7.14
C LEU A 73 1.77 19.15 7.14
N PRO A 74 1.85 19.86 6.00
CA PRO A 74 2.72 21.03 5.89
C PRO A 74 2.19 22.19 6.76
N ASP A 75 3.09 22.82 7.52
CA ASP A 75 2.78 24.07 8.21
C ASP A 75 2.48 25.19 7.20
N ALA A 76 1.44 25.98 7.48
CA ALA A 76 1.07 27.13 6.65
C ALA A 76 2.07 28.30 6.74
N SER A 77 2.90 28.33 7.79
CA SER A 77 3.96 29.33 7.97
C SER A 77 5.22 28.68 8.52
N ARG A 78 6.35 28.90 7.83
CA ARG A 78 7.68 28.40 8.24
C ARG A 78 8.43 29.38 9.15
N ASP A 79 8.04 30.66 9.09
CA ASP A 79 8.79 31.76 9.71
C ASP A 79 8.12 32.29 10.99
N ASP A 80 6.89 31.87 11.28
CA ASP A 80 6.10 32.33 12.43
C ASP A 80 5.49 31.15 13.19
N ALA A 81 6.05 30.87 14.37
CA ALA A 81 5.67 29.74 15.20
C ALA A 81 4.29 29.87 15.86
N GLU A 82 3.82 31.11 16.11
CA GLU A 82 2.51 31.38 16.71
C GLU A 82 1.41 31.16 15.67
N VAL A 83 1.63 31.67 14.45
CA VAL A 83 0.76 31.42 13.30
C VAL A 83 0.73 29.92 12.96
N ALA A 84 1.89 29.25 12.94
CA ALA A 84 1.94 27.80 12.70
C ALA A 84 1.14 27.02 13.77
N ALA A 85 1.21 27.41 15.05
CA ALA A 85 0.43 26.78 16.11
C ALA A 85 -1.09 26.97 15.93
N GLU A 86 -1.53 28.15 15.50
CA GLU A 86 -2.94 28.44 15.22
C GLU A 86 -3.44 27.62 14.01
N PHE A 87 -2.65 27.50 12.93
CA PHE A 87 -2.97 26.63 11.79
C PHE A 87 -3.03 25.15 12.16
N ARG A 88 -2.12 24.69 13.03
CA ARG A 88 -2.16 23.31 13.53
C ARG A 88 -3.46 23.01 14.26
N HIS A 89 -3.90 23.96 15.09
CA HIS A 89 -5.15 23.84 15.83
C HIS A 89 -6.37 23.94 14.91
N LEU A 90 -6.40 24.87 13.96
CA LEU A 90 -7.61 25.16 13.17
C LEU A 90 -7.77 24.28 11.91
N THR A 91 -6.70 23.77 11.30
CA THR A 91 -6.79 23.09 10.00
C THR A 91 -5.96 21.82 9.86
N GLN A 92 -4.82 21.71 10.55
CA GLN A 92 -3.97 20.52 10.39
C GLN A 92 -4.66 19.26 10.94
N ASN A 93 -5.42 19.37 12.03
CA ASN A 93 -6.13 18.23 12.59
C ASN A 93 -7.20 17.70 11.62
N ASP A 94 -8.01 18.60 11.06
CA ASP A 94 -9.01 18.25 10.04
C ASP A 94 -8.36 17.63 8.80
N LEU A 95 -7.20 18.14 8.36
CA LEU A 95 -6.43 17.56 7.28
C LEU A 95 -5.94 16.15 7.62
N ALA A 96 -5.40 15.95 8.83
CA ALA A 96 -4.94 14.64 9.28
C ALA A 96 -6.10 13.63 9.33
N VAL A 97 -7.25 14.02 9.89
CA VAL A 97 -8.46 13.20 9.91
C VAL A 97 -8.92 12.82 8.50
N ALA A 98 -8.91 13.77 7.56
CA ALA A 98 -9.28 13.51 6.17
C ALA A 98 -8.31 12.54 5.49
N LYS A 99 -6.99 12.73 5.68
CA LYS A 99 -5.95 11.84 5.14
C LYS A 99 -6.06 10.42 5.70
N VAL A 100 -6.19 10.29 7.02
CA VAL A 100 -6.37 9.02 7.70
C VAL A 100 -7.59 8.28 7.16
N ARG A 101 -8.75 8.95 7.07
CA ARG A 101 -9.97 8.34 6.49
C ARG A 101 -9.78 7.91 5.04
N GLY A 102 -9.07 8.70 4.24
CA GLY A 102 -8.79 8.36 2.85
C GLY A 102 -7.89 7.13 2.70
N LEU A 103 -6.83 7.04 3.51
CA LEU A 103 -5.91 5.90 3.54
C LEU A 103 -6.59 4.62 4.01
N GLU A 104 -7.40 4.69 5.07
CA GLU A 104 -8.17 3.54 5.56
C GLU A 104 -9.19 3.08 4.53
N ARG A 105 -9.91 4.02 3.90
CA ARG A 105 -10.86 3.66 2.86
C ARG A 105 -10.17 3.00 1.68
N PHE A 106 -9.00 3.48 1.28
CA PHE A 106 -8.19 2.85 0.25
C PHE A 106 -7.75 1.44 0.66
N ALA A 107 -7.27 1.25 1.89
CA ALA A 107 -6.89 -0.08 2.39
C ALA A 107 -8.06 -1.07 2.40
N ASP A 108 -9.23 -0.65 2.90
CA ASP A 108 -10.44 -1.48 2.96
C ASP A 108 -11.00 -1.84 1.57
N LEU A 109 -10.73 -1.03 0.54
CA LEU A 109 -11.09 -1.35 -0.86
C LEU A 109 -10.19 -2.45 -1.44
N LEU A 110 -8.92 -2.50 -1.04
CA LEU A 110 -7.95 -3.48 -1.54
C LEU A 110 -7.99 -4.80 -0.76
N ASP A 111 -8.26 -4.70 0.52
CA ASP A 111 -8.26 -5.78 1.49
C ASP A 111 -9.44 -5.60 2.47
N PRO A 112 -10.65 -6.02 2.04
CA PRO A 112 -11.86 -5.81 2.82
C PRO A 112 -11.85 -6.63 4.12
N PRO A 113 -12.24 -6.03 5.26
CA PRO A 113 -12.24 -6.74 6.54
C PRO A 113 -13.20 -7.94 6.51
N GLY A 114 -12.64 -9.15 6.62
CA GLY A 114 -13.41 -10.39 6.66
C GLY A 114 -12.93 -11.52 5.74
N ASP A 115 -11.89 -11.32 4.94
CA ASP A 115 -11.24 -12.42 4.20
C ASP A 115 -10.21 -13.14 5.07
N ALA A 116 -10.70 -13.93 6.04
CA ALA A 116 -9.87 -14.61 7.05
C ALA A 116 -8.86 -15.63 6.49
N ARG A 117 -8.90 -15.95 5.19
CA ARG A 117 -7.86 -16.77 4.54
C ARG A 117 -6.53 -16.03 4.41
N LEU A 118 -6.57 -14.71 4.49
CA LEU A 118 -5.47 -13.84 4.15
C LEU A 118 -4.53 -13.60 5.34
N ASP A 119 -5.09 -13.41 6.54
CA ASP A 119 -4.32 -13.23 7.78
C ASP A 119 -3.43 -14.45 8.07
N ASP A 120 -3.95 -15.66 7.84
CA ASP A 120 -3.20 -16.92 8.07
C ASP A 120 -1.96 -17.05 7.14
N ALA A 121 -2.05 -16.61 5.87
CA ALA A 121 -0.96 -16.74 4.91
C ALA A 121 0.20 -15.75 5.11
N LEU A 122 -0.08 -14.55 5.65
CA LEU A 122 0.96 -13.57 5.96
C LEU A 122 1.72 -13.94 7.24
N ASP A 123 1.02 -14.43 8.26
CA ASP A 123 1.67 -14.97 9.46
C ASP A 123 2.62 -16.13 9.09
N GLU A 124 2.20 -17.02 8.18
CA GLU A 124 3.06 -18.09 7.65
C GLU A 124 4.26 -17.57 6.82
N ALA A 125 4.08 -16.56 5.97
CA ALA A 125 5.16 -15.99 5.16
C ALA A 125 6.21 -15.23 5.99
N PHE A 126 5.79 -14.53 7.05
CA PHE A 126 6.69 -13.79 7.93
C PHE A 126 7.34 -14.67 9.02
N ASP A 127 6.71 -15.77 9.44
CA ASP A 127 7.34 -16.77 10.31
C ASP A 127 8.27 -17.73 9.54
N GLY A 128 7.97 -18.06 8.28
CA GLY A 128 8.82 -18.90 7.44
C GLY A 128 10.22 -18.30 7.17
N ALA A 129 10.34 -16.97 7.18
CA ALA A 129 11.63 -16.28 7.01
C ALA A 129 12.52 -16.32 8.28
N ARG A 130 12.03 -16.83 9.42
CA ARG A 130 12.82 -16.98 10.66
C ARG A 130 13.47 -18.36 10.82
N ASP A 131 13.01 -19.36 10.07
CA ASP A 131 13.37 -20.77 10.28
C ASP A 131 14.46 -21.31 9.33
N ASP A 132 15.03 -20.48 8.44
CA ASP A 132 15.98 -20.94 7.41
C ASP A 132 17.44 -21.09 7.91
N ASP A 133 17.68 -21.03 9.22
CA ASP A 133 19.03 -21.15 9.81
C ASP A 133 19.29 -22.49 10.52
N ALA A 134 18.46 -23.52 10.27
CA ALA A 134 18.64 -24.81 10.94
C ALA A 134 18.14 -26.03 10.15
N ARG A 135 18.68 -26.32 8.97
CA ARG A 135 18.72 -27.70 8.44
C ARG A 135 20.04 -28.01 7.75
N ASP A 136 21.09 -28.09 8.57
CA ASP A 136 22.24 -28.96 8.32
C ASP A 136 21.95 -30.33 8.98
N ASP A 137 22.45 -31.39 8.35
CA ASP A 137 22.38 -32.81 8.76
C ASP A 137 21.02 -33.57 8.67
N ALA A 138 20.84 -34.31 7.56
CA ALA A 138 20.77 -35.79 7.58
C ALA A 138 20.29 -36.34 6.21
N PHE A 139 21.24 -36.75 5.38
CA PHE A 139 20.99 -37.71 4.30
C PHE A 139 21.01 -39.12 4.90
N GLU A 140 19.85 -39.79 5.01
CA GLU A 140 19.77 -41.25 5.14
C GLU A 140 18.63 -41.80 4.27
N ASP A 141 19.03 -42.26 3.08
CA ASP A 141 18.73 -43.56 2.48
C ASP A 141 17.39 -44.25 2.84
N GLU A 142 16.36 -44.08 1.99
CA GLU A 142 15.34 -45.12 1.79
C GLU A 142 15.00 -45.27 0.30
N ALA A 143 15.28 -46.46 -0.22
CA ALA A 143 14.92 -46.91 -1.56
C ALA A 143 13.39 -47.01 -1.69
N PHE A 144 12.80 -46.25 -2.61
CA PHE A 144 11.41 -46.44 -3.02
C PHE A 144 11.34 -47.29 -4.29
N ASP A 145 10.60 -48.39 -4.15
CA ASP A 145 10.33 -49.39 -5.18
C ASP A 145 9.47 -48.80 -6.31
N ASP A 146 9.87 -49.16 -7.52
CA ASP A 146 9.26 -48.86 -8.81
C ASP A 146 8.01 -49.74 -9.01
N GLU A 147 6.80 -49.17 -8.91
CA GLU A 147 5.60 -49.82 -9.44
C GLU A 147 4.52 -48.82 -9.85
N ALA A 148 4.53 -48.53 -11.16
CA ALA A 148 3.41 -48.21 -12.05
C ALA A 148 2.22 -47.42 -11.48
N LEU A 149 2.19 -46.11 -11.78
CA LEU A 149 0.93 -45.37 -11.88
C LEU A 149 0.66 -45.07 -13.36
N ASP A 150 -0.55 -45.47 -13.74
CA ASP A 150 -1.13 -45.42 -15.08
C ASP A 150 -1.14 -44.01 -15.66
N ASP A 151 -0.80 -43.99 -16.95
CA ASP A 151 -0.76 -42.89 -17.90
C ASP A 151 -2.19 -42.48 -18.27
N GLU A 152 -2.90 -41.81 -17.38
CA GLU A 152 -4.15 -41.08 -17.71
C GLU A 152 -3.79 -39.61 -17.92
N ALA A 153 -3.78 -39.22 -19.19
CA ALA A 153 -3.54 -37.87 -19.68
C ALA A 153 -4.40 -36.84 -18.92
N PHE A 154 -3.79 -36.14 -17.97
CA PHE A 154 -4.31 -34.87 -17.51
C PHE A 154 -4.11 -33.86 -18.64
N ASP A 155 -5.24 -33.37 -19.15
CA ASP A 155 -5.29 -32.31 -20.14
C ASP A 155 -4.55 -31.09 -19.54
N ASP A 156 -3.38 -30.79 -20.11
CA ASP A 156 -2.50 -29.66 -19.80
C ASP A 156 -3.13 -28.36 -20.31
N GLU A 157 -4.36 -28.09 -19.88
CA GLU A 157 -4.80 -26.71 -19.73
C GLU A 157 -3.99 -26.17 -18.57
N ALA A 158 -2.85 -25.54 -18.89
CA ALA A 158 -2.12 -24.71 -17.95
C ALA A 158 -3.14 -23.80 -17.25
N PHE A 159 -3.55 -24.20 -16.04
CA PHE A 159 -4.21 -23.30 -15.12
C PHE A 159 -3.15 -22.25 -14.86
N ASP A 160 -3.36 -21.08 -15.47
CA ASP A 160 -2.56 -19.90 -15.20
C ASP A 160 -2.79 -19.62 -13.70
N GLU A 161 -1.95 -20.18 -12.82
CA GLU A 161 -2.02 -19.98 -11.37
C GLU A 161 -2.02 -18.46 -11.07
N ASP A 162 -1.31 -17.69 -11.91
CA ASP A 162 -1.29 -16.22 -11.91
C ASP A 162 -2.67 -15.58 -12.19
N ALA A 163 -3.58 -16.25 -12.89
CA ALA A 163 -4.93 -15.75 -13.15
C ALA A 163 -5.89 -16.00 -11.99
N ALA A 164 -5.63 -17.01 -11.14
CA ALA A 164 -6.47 -17.34 -10.00
C ALA A 164 -6.33 -16.29 -8.86
N ASP A 165 -5.16 -15.68 -8.73
CA ASP A 165 -4.85 -14.71 -7.67
C ASP A 165 -5.20 -13.25 -8.02
N ARG A 166 -5.67 -13.01 -9.25
CA ARG A 166 -6.04 -11.67 -9.72
C ARG A 166 -7.48 -11.34 -9.37
N ALA A 167 -7.66 -10.29 -8.57
CA ALA A 167 -8.97 -9.77 -8.22
C ALA A 167 -9.23 -8.41 -8.89
N VAL A 168 -10.51 -8.13 -9.11
CA VAL A 168 -10.96 -6.81 -9.59
C VAL A 168 -10.94 -5.81 -8.44
N VAL A 169 -10.15 -4.76 -8.60
CA VAL A 169 -10.22 -3.54 -7.79
C VAL A 169 -11.18 -2.58 -8.46
N LEU A 170 -12.34 -2.36 -7.84
CA LEU A 170 -13.35 -1.42 -8.31
C LEU A 170 -13.36 -0.18 -7.43
N ILE A 171 -13.14 0.99 -8.03
CA ILE A 171 -13.18 2.29 -7.37
C ILE A 171 -14.43 3.05 -7.83
N GLY A 172 -15.32 3.35 -6.87
CA GLY A 172 -16.48 4.20 -7.10
C GLY A 172 -16.08 5.60 -7.57
N ARG A 173 -16.93 6.22 -8.39
CA ARG A 173 -16.63 7.53 -9.01
C ARG A 173 -16.54 8.66 -8.01
N ASP A 174 -17.33 8.57 -6.94
CA ASP A 174 -17.33 9.43 -5.78
C ASP A 174 -16.07 9.24 -4.90
N GLU A 175 -15.46 8.06 -4.95
CA GLU A 175 -14.28 7.70 -4.15
C GLU A 175 -12.95 7.95 -4.86
N ALA A 176 -12.98 8.09 -6.19
CA ALA A 176 -11.77 8.16 -7.02
C ALA A 176 -10.80 9.28 -6.62
N ASN A 177 -11.29 10.46 -6.25
CA ASN A 177 -10.43 11.55 -5.75
C ASN A 177 -9.79 11.19 -4.40
N THR A 178 -10.54 10.53 -3.51
CA THR A 178 -10.05 10.09 -2.21
C THR A 178 -8.96 9.04 -2.38
N VAL A 179 -9.16 8.07 -3.27
CA VAL A 179 -8.16 7.02 -3.57
C VAL A 179 -6.91 7.61 -4.23
N ALA A 180 -7.06 8.51 -5.20
CA ALA A 180 -5.92 9.17 -5.83
C ALA A 180 -5.09 10.01 -4.82
N ALA A 181 -5.77 10.66 -3.86
CA ALA A 181 -5.12 11.36 -2.77
C ALA A 181 -4.38 10.40 -1.82
N ALA A 182 -5.01 9.26 -1.44
CA ALA A 182 -4.38 8.24 -0.61
C ALA A 182 -3.13 7.62 -1.28
N LEU A 183 -3.18 7.35 -2.58
CA LEU A 183 -2.03 6.89 -3.37
C LEU A 183 -0.91 7.93 -3.38
N THR A 184 -1.25 9.22 -3.48
CA THR A 184 -0.27 10.31 -3.35
C THR A 184 0.41 10.29 -1.98
N ASP A 185 -0.37 10.11 -0.92
CA ASP A 185 0.13 10.09 0.45
C ASP A 185 1.07 8.90 0.70
N VAL A 186 0.71 7.71 0.22
CA VAL A 186 1.58 6.52 0.23
C VAL A 186 2.88 6.80 -0.53
N ARG A 187 2.80 7.31 -1.76
CA ARG A 187 3.99 7.62 -2.58
C ARG A 187 4.93 8.59 -1.89
N LEU A 188 4.41 9.64 -1.26
CA LEU A 188 5.21 10.64 -0.55
C LEU A 188 5.96 10.03 0.63
N VAL A 189 5.33 9.14 1.39
CA VAL A 189 5.96 8.47 2.54
C VAL A 189 7.02 7.50 2.08
N VAL A 190 6.70 6.66 1.09
CA VAL A 190 7.65 5.68 0.54
C VAL A 190 8.86 6.39 -0.09
N ALA A 191 8.64 7.46 -0.86
CA ALA A 191 9.72 8.29 -1.39
C ALA A 191 10.62 8.87 -0.29
N GLN A 192 10.02 9.40 0.79
CA GLN A 192 10.78 9.93 1.91
C GLN A 192 11.63 8.87 2.61
N ARG A 193 11.12 7.63 2.76
CA ARG A 193 11.85 6.52 3.39
C ARG A 193 12.95 5.95 2.50
N LEU A 194 12.73 5.94 1.18
CA LEU A 194 13.73 5.56 0.18
C LEU A 194 14.80 6.62 -0.05
N GLY A 195 14.59 7.84 0.46
CA GLY A 195 15.49 8.98 0.29
C GLY A 195 15.39 9.64 -1.08
N LEU A 196 14.28 9.47 -1.81
CA LEU A 196 14.07 10.06 -3.13
C LEU A 196 13.79 11.57 -2.96
N ALA A 197 14.75 12.39 -3.38
CA ALA A 197 14.68 13.85 -3.24
C ALA A 197 14.53 14.56 -4.59
N THR A 198 14.92 13.89 -5.68
CA THR A 198 14.97 14.44 -7.03
C THR A 198 14.33 13.50 -8.04
N ASP A 199 14.00 14.02 -9.23
CA ASP A 199 13.46 13.21 -10.32
C ASP A 199 14.49 12.18 -10.81
N ASP A 200 15.79 12.50 -10.76
CA ASP A 200 16.88 11.57 -11.08
C ASP A 200 16.92 10.37 -10.11
N ASP A 201 16.65 10.60 -8.81
CA ASP A 201 16.56 9.51 -7.82
C ASP A 201 15.41 8.55 -8.14
N VAL A 202 14.31 9.09 -8.66
CA VAL A 202 13.11 8.33 -9.04
C VAL A 202 13.35 7.55 -10.32
N GLU A 203 13.97 8.15 -11.33
CA GLU A 203 14.34 7.47 -12.58
C GLU A 203 15.30 6.29 -12.31
N ALA A 204 16.32 6.51 -11.48
CA ALA A 204 17.26 5.45 -11.09
C ALA A 204 16.56 4.28 -10.38
N LEU A 205 15.60 4.56 -9.49
CA LEU A 205 14.81 3.53 -8.81
C LEU A 205 13.92 2.76 -9.79
N HIS A 206 13.31 3.44 -10.77
CA HIS A 206 12.49 2.78 -11.79
C HIS A 206 13.32 1.80 -12.63
N ASP A 207 14.51 2.22 -13.06
CA ASP A 207 15.44 1.37 -13.79
C ASP A 207 15.91 0.18 -12.95
N GLU A 208 16.22 0.39 -11.67
CA GLU A 208 16.59 -0.66 -10.71
C GLU A 208 15.48 -1.71 -10.59
N VAL A 209 14.25 -1.29 -10.28
CA VAL A 209 13.09 -2.19 -10.10
C VAL A 209 12.75 -2.95 -11.40
N LEU A 210 12.85 -2.28 -12.55
CA LEU A 210 12.56 -2.89 -13.85
C LEU A 210 13.63 -3.93 -14.24
N ALA A 211 14.90 -3.63 -14.01
CA ALA A 211 15.99 -4.57 -14.28
C ALA A 211 15.86 -5.85 -13.45
N ASP A 212 15.39 -5.72 -12.22
CA ASP A 212 15.25 -6.81 -11.26
C ASP A 212 14.02 -7.69 -11.52
N ALA A 213 12.97 -7.14 -12.13
CA ALA A 213 11.83 -7.94 -12.64
C ALA A 213 12.23 -8.90 -13.79
N VAL A 214 13.42 -8.70 -14.37
CA VAL A 214 13.94 -9.48 -15.50
C VAL A 214 15.14 -10.34 -15.08
N GLY A 215 15.66 -10.16 -13.86
CA GLY A 215 16.86 -10.83 -13.35
C GLY A 215 16.61 -11.63 -12.09
N ASP A 216 16.95 -12.92 -12.12
CA ASP A 216 16.88 -13.82 -10.98
C ASP A 216 18.18 -13.71 -10.15
N ASP A 217 18.43 -12.55 -9.52
CA ASP A 217 19.65 -12.34 -8.73
C ASP A 217 19.43 -12.59 -7.22
N VAL A 218 19.81 -13.80 -6.80
CA VAL A 218 19.87 -14.25 -5.41
C VAL A 218 21.21 -13.81 -4.83
N GLY A 219 21.27 -12.63 -4.20
CA GLY A 219 22.53 -12.19 -3.59
C GLY A 219 22.59 -10.83 -2.91
N SER A 220 21.47 -10.25 -2.47
CA SER A 220 21.49 -8.92 -1.84
C SER A 220 21.27 -8.99 -0.32
N GLY A 221 22.04 -8.23 0.46
CA GLY A 221 21.84 -8.11 1.90
C GLY A 221 20.47 -7.53 2.24
N LEU A 222 20.04 -7.65 3.51
CA LEU A 222 18.70 -7.24 3.98
C LEU A 222 18.32 -5.81 3.54
N ASP A 223 19.27 -4.87 3.53
CA ASP A 223 19.03 -3.48 3.12
C ASP A 223 18.64 -3.34 1.64
N ALA A 224 19.22 -4.15 0.75
CA ALA A 224 18.92 -4.13 -0.68
C ALA A 224 17.59 -4.83 -0.99
N GLN A 225 17.27 -5.93 -0.30
CA GLN A 225 15.96 -6.57 -0.39
C GLN A 225 14.83 -5.65 0.10
N VAL A 226 15.05 -4.96 1.22
CA VAL A 226 14.09 -3.98 1.76
C VAL A 226 13.94 -2.79 0.80
N ARG A 227 15.04 -2.31 0.21
CA ARG A 227 14.98 -1.24 -0.79
C ARG A 227 14.21 -1.66 -2.04
N ARG A 228 14.44 -2.87 -2.56
CA ARG A 228 13.69 -3.46 -3.68
C ARG A 228 12.20 -3.52 -3.38
N TYR A 229 11.85 -4.03 -2.20
CA TYR A 229 10.46 -4.12 -1.75
C TYR A 229 9.78 -2.74 -1.76
N TRP A 230 10.36 -1.75 -1.07
CA TRP A 230 9.81 -0.39 -1.04
C TRP A 230 9.83 0.28 -2.42
N GLY A 231 10.82 -0.04 -3.27
CA GLY A 231 10.88 0.37 -4.67
C GLY A 231 9.67 -0.12 -5.46
N GLY A 232 9.35 -1.42 -5.36
CA GLY A 232 8.17 -2.03 -5.96
C GLY A 232 6.88 -1.32 -5.53
N VAL A 233 6.72 -1.05 -4.22
CA VAL A 233 5.57 -0.29 -3.70
C VAL A 233 5.48 1.11 -4.32
N PHE A 234 6.61 1.81 -4.44
CA PHE A 234 6.65 3.15 -5.04
C PHE A 234 6.24 3.12 -6.51
N VAL A 235 6.74 2.16 -7.29
CA VAL A 235 6.38 2.00 -8.71
C VAL A 235 4.91 1.63 -8.87
N ALA A 236 4.44 0.61 -8.15
CA ALA A 236 3.06 0.11 -8.22
C ALA A 236 2.04 1.19 -7.86
N SER A 237 2.26 1.92 -6.76
CA SER A 237 1.39 3.04 -6.36
C SER A 237 1.38 4.18 -7.39
N GLY A 238 2.50 4.42 -8.10
CA GLY A 238 2.58 5.39 -9.18
C GLY A 238 1.78 5.00 -10.39
N PHE A 239 1.95 3.75 -10.82
CA PHE A 239 1.20 3.19 -11.93
C PHE A 239 -0.32 3.19 -11.65
N ALA A 240 -0.72 2.79 -10.44
CA ALA A 240 -2.11 2.84 -10.00
C ALA A 240 -2.68 4.27 -10.05
N GLN A 241 -1.93 5.24 -9.52
CA GLN A 241 -2.35 6.64 -9.50
C GLN A 241 -2.49 7.22 -10.92
N GLU A 242 -1.47 7.03 -11.75
CA GLU A 242 -1.44 7.56 -13.11
C GLU A 242 -2.60 7.00 -13.93
N SER A 243 -2.79 5.69 -13.90
CA SER A 243 -3.86 5.04 -14.65
C SER A 243 -5.26 5.43 -14.15
N LEU A 244 -5.45 5.56 -12.83
CA LEU A 244 -6.72 6.04 -12.25
C LEU A 244 -7.02 7.48 -12.69
N VAL A 245 -6.04 8.38 -12.56
CA VAL A 245 -6.20 9.79 -12.96
C VAL A 245 -6.47 9.91 -14.46
N SER A 246 -5.79 9.11 -15.29
CA SER A 246 -6.06 9.07 -16.73
C SER A 246 -7.51 8.66 -17.01
N ALA A 247 -7.98 7.56 -16.41
CA ALA A 247 -9.35 7.09 -16.57
C ALA A 247 -10.38 8.12 -16.10
N MET A 248 -10.12 8.83 -14.99
CA MET A 248 -10.96 9.92 -14.51
C MET A 248 -11.04 11.09 -15.50
N LEU A 249 -9.92 11.47 -16.10
CA LEU A 249 -9.87 12.56 -17.08
C LEU A 249 -10.58 12.20 -18.38
N ASP A 250 -10.47 10.95 -18.82
CA ASP A 250 -11.16 10.46 -20.02
C ASP A 250 -12.69 10.42 -19.80
N ASP A 251 -13.15 9.89 -18.68
CA ASP A 251 -14.56 9.90 -18.31
C ASP A 251 -15.15 11.33 -18.18
N LEU A 252 -14.37 12.27 -17.64
CA LEU A 252 -14.77 13.69 -17.59
C LEU A 252 -14.88 14.32 -18.98
N ARG A 253 -14.05 13.91 -19.94
CA ARG A 253 -14.12 14.38 -21.34
C ARG A 253 -15.35 13.82 -22.03
N GLU A 254 -15.64 12.53 -21.84
CA GLU A 254 -16.82 11.87 -22.41
C GLU A 254 -18.13 12.46 -21.91
N ARG A 255 -18.23 12.85 -20.64
CA ARG A 255 -19.44 13.49 -20.08
C ARG A 255 -19.67 14.93 -20.54
N ARG A 256 -18.64 15.60 -21.04
CA ARG A 256 -18.72 16.99 -21.53
C ARG A 256 -18.96 17.08 -23.03
N GLY A 257 -18.72 16.01 -23.78
CA GLY A 257 -18.98 15.90 -25.22
C GLY A 257 -20.42 15.52 -25.52
#